data_AF-A0A172TSU1-F1
#
_entry.id   AF-A0A172TSU1-F1
#
_cell.length_a   1.000
_cell.length_b   1.000
_cell.length_c   1.000
_cell.angle_alpha   90.00
_cell.angle_beta   90.00
_cell.angle_gamma   90.00
#
_symmetry.space_group_name_H-M   'P 1'
#
loop_
_entity.id
_entity.type
_entity.pdbx_description
1 polymer ?
#
loop_
_entity_poly.entity_id
_entity_poly.type
_entity_poly.pdbx_seq_one_letter_code
_entity_poly.pdbx_strand_id
1 'polypeptide(L)'
;MARQAGPLFFTGTIDDITFYKMEGQYLARKKSSLNRKQFRTDPRFARSRQSAEKFGEASKLASTIYWQLPKEQRGKGVVNKLTAQVGQLLKEGKKVEEIIQYFIIHDQNPITLTSIRFQSKEAPQKQEHVSAWKVTPNGNLIGPKPLKILSTMTKNIFPTSATLNSYLVPLLE
;
A
#
# COMPACT_ATOMS: atom_id res chain seq x y z
N MET A 1 -22.49 5.10 -3.20
CA MET A 1 -23.30 5.16 -1.95
C MET A 1 -24.65 5.75 -2.28
N ALA A 2 -25.70 5.34 -1.59
CA ALA A 2 -27.04 5.88 -1.81
C ALA A 2 -27.12 7.29 -1.20
N ARG A 3 -27.80 8.22 -1.87
CA ARG A 3 -28.08 9.56 -1.32
C ARG A 3 -29.38 9.47 -0.53
N GLN A 4 -29.44 10.12 0.63
CA GLN A 4 -30.69 10.26 1.37
C GLN A 4 -31.59 11.25 0.64
N ALA A 5 -32.85 10.89 0.46
CA ALA A 5 -33.87 11.74 -0.15
C ALA A 5 -35.00 11.98 0.86
N GLY A 6 -35.50 13.21 0.92
CA GLY A 6 -36.59 13.59 1.80
C GLY A 6 -36.30 14.88 2.60
N PRO A 7 -37.29 15.36 3.37
CA PRO A 7 -37.18 16.57 4.19
C PRO A 7 -36.37 16.36 5.48
N LEU A 8 -36.19 15.10 5.89
CA LEU A 8 -35.49 14.71 7.12
C LEU A 8 -34.25 13.89 6.76
N PHE A 9 -33.13 14.24 7.38
CA PHE A 9 -31.86 13.54 7.21
C PHE A 9 -31.41 12.93 8.52
N PHE A 10 -30.91 11.70 8.45
CA PHE A 10 -30.44 10.97 9.62
C PHE A 10 -28.91 10.84 9.60
N THR A 11 -28.32 10.75 10.79
CA THR A 11 -26.93 10.41 11.02
C THR A 11 -26.88 9.33 12.10
N GLY A 12 -26.14 8.24 11.85
CA GLY A 12 -26.11 7.08 12.74
C GLY A 12 -26.26 5.77 12.00
N THR A 13 -26.39 4.67 12.73
CA THR A 13 -26.66 3.35 12.15
C THR A 13 -28.00 2.86 12.67
N ILE A 14 -28.90 2.54 11.75
CA ILE A 14 -30.20 1.92 12.04
C ILE A 14 -30.16 0.56 11.34
N ASP A 15 -30.30 -0.50 12.12
CA ASP A 15 -30.17 -1.89 11.66
C ASP A 15 -28.89 -2.12 10.84
N ASP A 16 -29.05 -2.46 9.56
CA ASP A 16 -27.98 -2.75 8.61
C ASP A 16 -27.61 -1.55 7.73
N ILE A 17 -28.14 -0.35 8.00
CA ILE A 17 -27.89 0.86 7.21
C ILE A 17 -27.20 1.91 8.08
N THR A 18 -26.04 2.38 7.63
CA THR A 18 -25.32 3.51 8.23
C THR A 18 -25.56 4.77 7.41
N PHE A 19 -26.12 5.77 8.05
CA PHE A 19 -26.36 7.12 7.56
C PHE A 19 -25.26 8.07 8.05
N TYR A 20 -24.69 8.87 7.15
CA TYR A 20 -23.62 9.81 7.50
C TYR A 20 -23.60 11.00 6.54
N LYS A 21 -22.90 12.07 6.93
CA LYS A 21 -22.73 13.29 6.13
C LYS A 21 -21.30 13.37 5.61
N MET A 22 -21.14 13.61 4.31
CA MET A 22 -19.84 13.80 3.66
C MET A 22 -19.94 14.95 2.68
N GLU A 23 -19.03 15.92 2.78
CA GLU A 23 -18.99 17.09 1.88
C GLU A 23 -20.33 17.83 1.74
N GLY A 24 -21.08 17.94 2.84
CA GLY A 24 -22.39 18.58 2.86
C GLY A 24 -23.55 17.70 2.40
N GLN A 25 -23.28 16.52 1.83
CA GLN A 25 -24.30 15.59 1.35
C GLN A 25 -24.62 14.49 2.36
N TYR A 26 -25.89 14.13 2.47
CA TYR A 26 -26.35 13.02 3.30
C TYR A 26 -26.37 11.72 2.50
N LEU A 27 -25.61 10.75 2.99
CA LEU A 27 -25.37 9.48 2.33
C LEU A 27 -25.81 8.33 3.24
N ALA A 28 -26.11 7.21 2.61
CA ALA A 28 -26.42 5.95 3.26
C ALA A 28 -25.57 4.84 2.64
N ARG A 29 -25.12 3.91 3.49
CA ARG A 29 -24.44 2.68 3.08
C ARG A 29 -24.97 1.50 3.87
N LYS A 30 -24.94 0.31 3.27
CA LYS A 30 -25.10 -0.93 4.02
C LYS A 30 -23.90 -1.10 4.96
N LYS A 31 -24.17 -1.52 6.19
CA LYS A 31 -23.16 -1.88 7.19
C LYS A 31 -22.30 -3.01 6.63
N SER A 32 -20.99 -2.92 6.85
CA SER A 32 -20.07 -4.01 6.52
C SER A 32 -20.34 -5.20 7.45
N SER A 33 -20.17 -6.42 6.94
CA SER A 33 -20.24 -7.64 7.76
C SER A 33 -19.12 -7.75 8.79
N LEU A 34 -18.07 -6.92 8.66
CA LEU A 34 -16.90 -6.97 9.53
C LEU A 34 -17.17 -6.33 10.90
N ASN A 35 -17.00 -7.12 11.96
CA ASN A 35 -17.06 -6.64 13.34
C ASN A 35 -15.65 -6.23 13.85
N ARG A 36 -15.59 -5.24 14.76
CA ARG A 36 -14.35 -4.84 15.44
C ARG A 36 -13.68 -6.00 16.17
N LYS A 37 -14.47 -6.85 16.85
CA LYS A 37 -13.93 -8.03 17.56
C LYS A 37 -13.20 -8.96 16.59
N GLN A 38 -13.83 -9.27 15.45
CA GLN A 38 -13.26 -10.10 14.39
C GLN A 38 -11.95 -9.50 13.85
N PHE A 39 -11.92 -8.19 13.54
CA PHE A 39 -10.69 -7.56 13.05
C PHE A 39 -9.52 -7.67 14.04
N ARG A 40 -9.78 -7.63 15.36
CA ARG A 40 -8.73 -7.73 16.39
C ARG A 40 -8.24 -9.16 16.62
N THR A 41 -9.12 -10.15 16.55
CA THR A 41 -8.79 -11.53 16.94
C THR A 41 -8.45 -12.44 15.77
N ASP A 42 -9.11 -12.27 14.61
CA ASP A 42 -9.00 -13.21 13.50
C ASP A 42 -7.59 -13.16 12.86
N PRO A 43 -6.90 -14.30 12.65
CA PRO A 43 -5.58 -14.35 12.03
C PRO A 43 -5.55 -13.81 10.60
N ARG A 44 -6.68 -13.82 9.87
CA ARG A 44 -6.76 -13.29 8.50
C ARG A 44 -6.37 -11.81 8.39
N PHE A 45 -6.60 -11.05 9.47
CA PHE A 45 -6.26 -9.62 9.53
C PHE A 45 -4.90 -9.34 10.18
N ALA A 46 -4.09 -10.35 10.51
CA ALA A 46 -2.81 -10.16 11.20
C ALA A 46 -1.87 -9.20 10.47
N ARG A 47 -1.74 -9.35 9.15
CA ARG A 47 -0.94 -8.45 8.31
C ARG A 47 -1.49 -7.02 8.28
N SER A 48 -2.81 -6.86 8.22
CA SER A 48 -3.45 -5.56 8.25
C SER A 48 -3.24 -4.85 9.59
N ARG A 49 -3.29 -5.59 10.72
CA ARG A 49 -2.99 -5.06 12.05
C ARG A 49 -1.54 -4.62 12.15
N GLN A 50 -0.60 -5.44 11.71
CA GLN A 50 0.82 -5.08 11.69
C GLN A 50 1.07 -3.81 10.85
N SER A 51 0.44 -3.69 9.68
CA SER A 51 0.51 -2.47 8.86
C SER A 51 -0.10 -1.26 9.58
N ALA A 52 -1.22 -1.44 10.29
CA ALA A 52 -1.86 -0.37 11.05
C ALA A 52 -1.02 0.11 12.24
N GLU A 53 -0.33 -0.81 12.93
CA GLU A 53 0.62 -0.50 14.00
C GLU A 53 1.79 0.33 13.46
N LYS A 54 2.44 -0.13 12.38
CA LYS A 54 3.52 0.60 11.71
C LYS A 54 3.07 1.98 11.22
N PHE A 55 1.86 2.08 10.67
CA PHE A 55 1.29 3.36 10.25
C PHE A 55 1.04 4.29 11.46
N GLY A 56 0.59 3.74 12.58
CA GLY A 56 0.41 4.48 13.83
C GLY A 56 1.72 5.04 14.39
N GLU A 57 2.80 4.26 14.34
CA GLU A 57 4.14 4.70 14.70
C GLU A 57 4.64 5.84 13.79
N ALA A 58 4.50 5.67 12.47
CA ALA A 58 4.86 6.70 11.51
C ALA A 58 4.06 8.00 11.72
N SER A 59 2.77 7.89 12.03
CA SER A 59 1.89 9.05 12.26
C SER A 59 2.28 9.83 13.52
N LYS A 60 2.65 9.14 14.60
CA LYS A 60 3.14 9.78 15.83
C LYS A 60 4.42 10.58 15.56
N LEU A 61 5.39 9.96 14.90
CA LEU A 61 6.66 10.60 14.56
C LEU A 61 6.45 11.80 13.62
N ALA A 62 5.63 11.64 12.58
CA ALA A 62 5.26 12.72 11.67
C ALA A 62 4.56 13.89 12.37
N SER A 63 3.73 13.63 13.39
CA SER A 63 3.12 14.69 14.19
C SER A 63 4.17 15.47 15.00
N THR A 64 5.17 14.81 15.56
CA THR A 64 6.26 15.48 16.29
C THR A 64 7.04 16.41 15.35
N ILE A 65 7.39 15.92 14.16
CA ILE A 65 8.07 16.73 13.13
C ILE A 65 7.18 17.92 12.72
N TYR A 66 5.89 17.69 12.48
CA TYR A 66 4.96 18.74 12.06
C TYR A 66 4.89 19.93 13.03
N TRP A 67 4.94 19.66 14.34
CA TRP A 67 4.92 20.72 15.35
C TRP A 67 6.24 21.48 15.48
N GLN A 68 7.34 20.93 14.98
CA GLN A 68 8.64 21.61 14.89
C GLN A 68 8.75 22.52 13.66
N LEU A 69 7.89 22.34 12.64
CA LEU A 69 7.86 23.22 11.45
C LEU A 69 7.39 24.65 11.80
N PRO A 70 7.84 25.70 11.10
CA PRO A 70 7.34 27.05 11.26
C PRO A 70 5.88 27.13 10.82
N LYS A 71 5.15 28.12 11.36
CA LYS A 71 3.70 28.25 11.14
C LYS A 71 3.32 28.38 9.66
N GLU A 72 4.17 28.98 8.85
CA GLU A 72 3.97 29.20 7.41
C GLU A 72 3.82 27.90 6.62
N GLN A 73 4.44 26.81 7.10
CA GLN A 73 4.47 25.52 6.42
C GLN A 73 3.46 24.53 6.98
N ARG A 74 2.77 24.92 8.04
CA ARG A 74 1.69 24.13 8.62
C ARG A 74 0.45 24.33 7.78
N GLY A 75 -0.14 23.23 7.33
CA GLY A 75 -1.27 23.30 6.43
C GLY A 75 -1.97 21.96 6.25
N LYS A 76 -3.14 22.03 5.63
CA LYS A 76 -3.94 20.84 5.32
C LYS A 76 -3.15 19.89 4.42
N GLY A 77 -3.01 18.64 4.87
CA GLY A 77 -2.36 17.57 4.11
C GLY A 77 -0.85 17.45 4.29
N VAL A 78 -0.18 18.39 4.96
CA VAL A 78 1.27 18.31 5.23
C VAL A 78 1.60 17.10 6.12
N VAL A 79 0.85 16.91 7.20
CA VAL A 79 1.00 15.76 8.11
C VAL A 79 0.87 14.42 7.38
N ASN A 80 -0.05 14.33 6.41
CA ASN A 80 -0.26 13.09 5.66
C ASN A 80 0.94 12.76 4.76
N LYS A 81 1.56 13.78 4.15
CA LYS A 81 2.78 13.62 3.35
C LYS A 81 3.97 13.22 4.22
N LEU A 82 4.14 13.89 5.36
CA LEU A 82 5.17 13.53 6.34
C LEU A 82 4.98 12.09 6.82
N THR A 83 3.75 11.69 7.14
CA THR A 83 3.44 10.32 7.57
C THR A 83 3.80 9.30 6.49
N ALA A 84 3.55 9.61 5.21
CA ALA A 84 3.93 8.73 4.10
C ALA A 84 5.46 8.62 3.95
N GLN A 85 6.19 9.74 3.99
CA GLN A 85 7.65 9.75 3.90
C GLN A 85 8.31 9.05 5.08
N VAL A 86 7.89 9.39 6.30
CA VAL A 86 8.36 8.72 7.54
C VAL A 86 8.06 7.22 7.47
N GLY A 87 6.87 6.83 7.04
CA GLY A 87 6.52 5.41 6.89
C GLY A 87 7.43 4.67 5.91
N GLN A 88 7.86 5.33 4.83
CA GLN A 88 8.83 4.77 3.88
C GLN A 88 10.23 4.64 4.52
N LEU A 89 10.71 5.66 5.23
CA LEU A 89 12.01 5.63 5.90
C LEU A 89 12.07 4.58 7.02
N LEU A 90 10.98 4.40 7.77
CA LEU A 90 10.87 3.33 8.75
C LEU A 90 10.88 1.94 8.11
N LYS A 91 10.30 1.80 6.91
CA LYS A 91 10.36 0.55 6.14
C LYS A 91 11.77 0.24 5.62
N GLU A 92 12.55 1.28 5.30
CA GLU A 92 13.98 1.17 4.94
C GLU A 92 14.87 0.82 6.15
N GLY A 93 14.35 0.92 7.37
CA GLY A 93 15.07 0.56 8.60
C GLY A 93 15.90 1.69 9.21
N LYS A 94 15.66 2.94 8.81
CA LYS A 94 16.34 4.10 9.43
C LYS A 94 15.88 4.31 10.85
N LYS A 95 16.80 4.77 11.71
CA LYS A 95 16.47 5.07 13.11
C LYS A 95 15.61 6.32 13.23
N VAL A 96 14.83 6.41 14.30
CA VAL A 96 13.92 7.53 14.54
C VAL A 96 14.68 8.86 14.62
N GLU A 97 15.84 8.86 15.25
CA GLU A 97 16.69 10.04 15.42
C GLU A 97 17.23 10.53 14.08
N GLU A 98 17.68 9.61 13.22
CA GLU A 98 18.17 9.91 11.88
C GLU A 98 17.06 10.50 11.00
N ILE A 99 15.83 10.01 11.15
CA ILE A 99 14.65 10.54 10.44
C ILE A 99 14.37 11.98 10.90
N ILE A 100 14.36 12.23 12.21
CA ILE A 100 14.14 13.58 12.74
C ILE A 100 15.24 14.54 12.26
N GLN A 101 16.51 14.13 12.34
CA GLN A 101 17.64 14.91 11.83
C GLN A 101 17.52 15.18 10.33
N TYR A 102 17.13 14.17 9.54
CA TYR A 102 16.89 14.33 8.11
C TYR A 102 15.88 15.46 7.82
N PHE A 103 14.77 15.51 8.55
CA PHE A 103 13.74 16.54 8.37
C PHE A 103 14.12 17.91 8.95
N ILE A 104 15.00 17.98 9.95
CA ILE A 104 15.54 19.25 10.48
C ILE A 104 16.58 19.83 9.51
N ILE A 105 17.49 19.00 8.98
CA ILE A 105 18.59 19.41 8.10
C ILE A 105 18.10 19.80 6.71
N HIS A 106 17.09 19.09 6.18
CA HIS A 106 16.55 19.36 4.84
C HIS A 106 15.58 20.55 4.79
N ASP A 107 15.68 21.46 5.76
CA ASP A 107 15.03 22.77 5.83
C ASP A 107 13.69 22.85 5.09
N GLN A 108 12.61 22.57 5.83
CA GLN A 108 11.37 23.32 5.71
C GLN A 108 10.87 23.48 4.27
N ASN A 109 10.56 22.37 3.59
CA ASN A 109 9.66 22.44 2.44
C ASN A 109 8.86 21.14 2.35
N PRO A 110 7.63 21.09 2.92
CA PRO A 110 6.75 19.98 2.67
C PRO A 110 6.30 20.08 1.22
N ILE A 111 7.09 19.50 0.30
CA ILE A 111 6.87 19.36 -1.16
C ILE A 111 5.37 19.53 -1.45
N THR A 112 4.96 20.76 -1.76
CA THR A 112 3.58 21.05 -2.15
C THR A 112 3.37 20.41 -3.52
N LEU A 113 2.13 20.06 -3.90
CA LEU A 113 1.85 19.42 -5.20
C LEU A 113 2.41 20.22 -6.40
N THR A 114 2.78 21.48 -6.17
CA THR A 114 3.47 22.39 -7.09
C THR A 114 4.90 21.97 -7.45
N SER A 115 5.72 21.43 -6.53
CA SER A 115 7.13 21.09 -6.86
C SER A 115 7.28 19.74 -7.57
N ILE A 116 6.35 18.80 -7.37
CA ILE A 116 6.31 17.53 -8.12
C ILE A 116 6.11 17.79 -9.63
N ARG A 117 5.34 18.84 -9.99
CA ARG A 117 5.14 19.25 -11.39
C ARG A 117 6.40 19.81 -12.06
N PHE A 118 7.37 20.30 -11.29
CA PHE A 118 8.61 20.87 -11.83
C PHE A 118 9.70 19.82 -12.03
N GLN A 119 9.71 18.76 -11.21
CA GLN A 119 10.66 17.64 -11.36
C GLN A 119 10.25 16.62 -12.43
N SER A 120 8.97 16.56 -12.83
CA SER A 120 8.49 15.64 -13.88
C SER A 120 8.54 16.20 -15.31
N LYS A 121 9.27 17.29 -15.55
CA LYS A 121 9.48 17.83 -16.91
C LYS A 121 10.64 17.18 -17.66
N GLU A 122 11.32 16.20 -17.08
CA GLU A 122 12.01 15.20 -17.86
C GLU A 122 11.03 14.07 -18.14
N ALA A 123 10.65 13.94 -19.41
CA ALA A 123 9.81 12.86 -19.87
C ALA A 123 10.46 11.53 -19.49
N PRO A 124 9.76 10.61 -18.81
CA PRO A 124 10.29 9.26 -18.63
C PRO A 124 10.53 8.68 -20.02
N GLN A 125 11.80 8.39 -20.33
CA GLN A 125 12.18 7.60 -21.50
C GLN A 125 11.39 6.30 -21.43
N LYS A 126 10.41 6.17 -22.32
CA LYS A 126 9.52 5.02 -22.40
C LYS A 126 10.41 3.83 -22.77
N GLN A 127 10.79 3.01 -21.79
CA GLN A 127 11.38 1.71 -22.09
C GLN A 127 10.29 0.88 -22.75
N GLU A 128 10.32 0.84 -24.08
CA GLU A 128 9.49 -0.09 -24.84
C GLU A 128 9.89 -1.50 -24.41
N HIS A 129 9.02 -2.12 -23.62
CA HIS A 129 9.15 -3.52 -23.26
C HIS A 129 8.74 -4.35 -24.48
N VAL A 130 9.59 -4.38 -25.50
CA VAL A 130 9.46 -5.34 -26.60
C VAL A 130 9.67 -6.73 -26.01
N SER A 131 8.60 -7.50 -25.92
CA SER A 131 8.66 -8.91 -25.53
C SER A 131 9.68 -9.62 -26.42
N ALA A 132 10.70 -10.24 -25.80
CA ALA A 132 11.79 -10.94 -26.51
C ALA A 132 11.33 -12.17 -27.32
N TRP A 133 10.05 -12.54 -27.23
CA TRP A 133 9.43 -13.63 -27.97
C TRP A 133 8.81 -13.09 -29.26
N LYS A 134 9.29 -13.57 -30.41
CA LYS A 134 8.72 -13.27 -31.74
C LYS A 134 8.14 -14.55 -32.34
N VAL A 135 6.97 -14.46 -32.97
CA VAL A 135 6.33 -15.59 -33.66
C VAL A 135 6.65 -15.49 -35.15
N THR A 136 7.10 -16.59 -35.76
CA THR A 136 7.28 -16.67 -37.22
C THR A 136 5.93 -16.83 -37.94
N PRO A 137 5.81 -16.50 -39.22
CA PRO A 137 4.57 -16.68 -40.00
C PRO A 137 4.03 -18.12 -40.01
N ASN A 138 4.89 -19.10 -39.73
CA ASN A 138 4.54 -20.53 -39.67
C ASN A 138 4.16 -20.99 -38.26
N GLY A 139 3.98 -20.08 -37.29
CA GLY A 139 3.49 -20.38 -35.94
C GLY A 139 4.55 -20.77 -34.90
N ASN A 140 5.83 -20.82 -35.27
CA ASN A 140 6.90 -21.17 -34.32
C ASN A 140 7.38 -19.96 -33.52
N LEU A 141 7.51 -20.13 -32.20
CA LEU A 141 8.05 -19.13 -31.26
C LEU A 141 9.58 -19.11 -31.31
N ILE A 142 10.18 -17.94 -31.54
CA ILE A 142 11.61 -17.69 -31.42
C ILE A 142 11.83 -16.82 -30.18
N GLY A 143 12.47 -17.39 -29.16
CA GLY A 143 12.94 -16.67 -27.97
C GLY A 143 14.47 -16.48 -27.99
N PRO A 144 15.02 -15.67 -27.08
CA PRO A 144 16.47 -15.54 -26.93
C PRO A 144 17.07 -16.90 -26.56
N LYS A 145 18.16 -17.28 -27.25
CA LYS A 145 18.88 -18.55 -27.00
C LYS A 145 19.31 -18.59 -25.52
N PRO A 146 19.00 -19.64 -24.76
CA PRO A 146 19.38 -19.70 -23.36
C PRO A 146 20.91 -19.58 -23.25
N LEU A 147 21.38 -18.71 -22.36
CA LEU A 147 22.81 -18.60 -22.07
C LEU A 147 23.31 -19.97 -21.62
N LYS A 148 24.41 -20.46 -22.21
CA LYS A 148 25.05 -21.71 -21.80
C LYS A 148 25.51 -21.56 -20.35
N ILE A 149 24.76 -22.15 -19.43
CA ILE A 149 25.16 -22.28 -18.04
C ILE A 149 26.39 -23.20 -18.05
N LEU A 150 27.55 -22.70 -17.61
CA LEU A 150 28.73 -23.52 -17.38
C LEU A 150 28.35 -24.59 -16.35
N SER A 151 28.30 -25.84 -16.84
CA SER A 151 28.06 -27.04 -16.06
C SER A 151 29.19 -27.25 -15.07
N THR A 152 29.07 -26.67 -13.89
CA THR A 152 29.71 -27.18 -12.67
C THR A 152 28.73 -27.06 -11.53
N MET A 153 28.58 -28.17 -10.79
CA MET A 153 27.73 -28.39 -9.62
C MET A 153 26.32 -28.94 -9.92
N THR A 154 26.35 -30.23 -10.21
CA THR A 154 25.30 -31.20 -9.91
C THR A 154 24.92 -31.16 -8.43
N LYS A 155 23.63 -30.95 -8.15
CA LYS A 155 22.78 -31.84 -7.32
C LYS A 155 21.36 -31.26 -7.26
N ASN A 156 20.45 -32.02 -7.86
CA ASN A 156 19.03 -31.77 -7.96
C ASN A 156 18.39 -31.61 -6.57
N ILE A 157 17.78 -30.45 -6.32
CA ILE A 157 16.85 -30.23 -5.20
C ILE A 157 15.50 -29.87 -5.83
N PHE A 158 14.84 -30.85 -6.41
CA PHE A 158 13.41 -30.75 -6.69
C PHE A 158 12.78 -32.10 -6.32
N PRO A 159 11.85 -32.15 -5.35
CA PRO A 159 11.14 -33.37 -5.04
C PRO A 159 10.25 -33.75 -6.23
N THR A 160 10.28 -35.01 -6.61
CA THR A 160 9.43 -35.62 -7.63
C THR A 160 7.95 -35.52 -7.24
N SER A 161 7.08 -35.46 -8.26
CA SER A 161 5.62 -35.26 -8.17
C SER A 161 4.87 -36.25 -7.28
N ALA A 162 5.50 -37.34 -6.84
CA ALA A 162 4.91 -38.32 -5.94
C ALA A 162 4.66 -37.80 -4.51
N THR A 163 5.25 -36.67 -4.12
CA THR A 163 5.15 -36.11 -2.75
C THR A 163 4.04 -35.05 -2.58
N LEU A 164 3.32 -34.68 -3.65
CA LEU A 164 2.27 -33.64 -3.58
C LEU A 164 0.87 -34.16 -3.22
N ASN A 165 0.66 -35.48 -3.20
CA ASN A 165 -0.65 -36.08 -2.92
C ASN A 165 -0.93 -36.33 -1.43
N SER A 166 -0.02 -36.00 -0.50
CA SER A 166 -0.22 -36.22 0.93
C SER A 166 -1.02 -35.12 1.66
N TYR A 167 -1.50 -34.09 0.95
CA TYR A 167 -2.24 -32.96 1.54
C TYR A 167 -3.73 -32.92 1.20
N LEU A 168 -4.28 -33.98 0.60
CA LEU A 168 -5.71 -34.13 0.35
C LEU A 168 -6.24 -35.36 1.09
N VAL A 169 -6.40 -35.25 2.41
CA VAL A 169 -7.28 -36.14 3.19
C VAL A 169 -8.61 -35.42 3.41
N PRO A 170 -9.75 -35.97 2.95
CA PRO A 170 -11.07 -35.44 3.29
C PRO A 170 -11.46 -35.89 4.70
N LEU A 171 -11.88 -34.93 5.54
CA LEU A 171 -12.58 -35.18 6.79
C LEU A 171 -13.96 -35.76 6.48
N LEU A 172 -14.21 -37.03 6.83
CA LEU A 172 -15.55 -37.58 7.02
C LEU A 172 -15.52 -38.73 8.06
N GLU A 173 -16.45 -38.58 9.01
CA GLU A 173 -16.91 -39.43 10.12
C GLU A 173 -15.98 -39.66 11.34
#